data_AF-A0A926VLE6-F1
#
_entry.id   AF-A0A926VLE6-F1
#
_cell.length_a   1.000
_cell.length_b   1.000
_cell.length_c   1.000
_cell.angle_alpha   90.00
_cell.angle_beta   90.00
_cell.angle_gamma   90.00
#
_symmetry.space_group_name_H-M   'P 1'
#
loop_
_entity.id
_entity.type
_entity.pdbx_description
1 polymer ?
#
loop_
_entity_poly.entity_id
_entity_poly.type
_entity_poly.pdbx_seq_one_letter_code
_entity_poly.pdbx_strand_id
1 'polypeptide(L)'
;MTHLNSQEAIYARLKYTYTLFENIRHKFNGAAIERGGYERTGVTSMYVRKFGEKAYAFLGDAKKCTVESSFTEEQEPYINETLSSLTAFIVGQKAKCSLAERVIYYYVHRTAPYFILAILKSTEEMLNEYLQAKPEDSAILDAIFRVAGGEGFRDLIRIYSPRLIDAVLANKKVSQPNTLAFVDIHDRYCKDDSGKTILAKYEVWCPGRTLARAYLNQCQIAAQELVDKHDVSFAASIEEFQVFPYELSIYMKQFVQSLVSPLLQRYGIS
;
A
#
# COMPACT_ATOMS: atom_id res chain seq x y z
N MET A 1 -37.06 2.43 6.34
CA MET A 1 -36.75 1.01 6.62
C MET A 1 -35.77 0.46 5.58
N THR A 2 -34.54 0.99 5.54
CA THR A 2 -33.50 0.59 4.55
C THR A 2 -32.14 0.27 5.20
N HIS A 3 -32.03 0.36 6.53
CA HIS A 3 -30.77 0.20 7.27
C HIS A 3 -30.46 -1.22 7.76
N LEU A 4 -31.46 -2.10 7.88
CA LEU A 4 -31.24 -3.48 8.35
C LEU A 4 -30.51 -4.34 7.31
N ASN A 5 -30.93 -4.27 6.04
CA ASN A 5 -30.28 -5.02 4.95
C ASN A 5 -28.83 -4.59 4.70
N SER A 6 -28.44 -3.35 5.03
CA SER A 6 -27.06 -2.88 4.81
C SER A 6 -26.12 -3.28 5.96
N GLN A 7 -26.58 -3.26 7.21
CA GLN A 7 -25.76 -3.70 8.34
C GLN A 7 -25.51 -5.21 8.32
N GLU A 8 -26.53 -6.01 7.97
CA GLU A 8 -26.39 -7.46 7.81
C GLU A 8 -25.45 -7.82 6.66
N ALA A 9 -25.53 -7.10 5.53
CA ALA A 9 -24.61 -7.30 4.40
C ALA A 9 -23.16 -6.94 4.76
N ILE A 10 -22.95 -5.83 5.47
CA ILE A 10 -21.62 -5.45 6.00
C ILE A 10 -21.09 -6.53 6.93
N TYR A 11 -21.89 -6.96 7.91
CA TYR A 11 -21.50 -8.01 8.84
C TYR A 11 -21.15 -9.31 8.13
N ALA A 12 -21.98 -9.76 7.19
CA ALA A 12 -21.77 -11.00 6.45
C ALA A 12 -20.46 -10.95 5.64
N ARG A 13 -20.22 -9.86 4.90
CA ARG A 13 -18.98 -9.68 4.13
C ARG A 13 -17.76 -9.59 5.04
N LEU A 14 -17.87 -8.84 6.13
CA LEU A 14 -16.77 -8.67 7.08
C LEU A 14 -16.40 -10.00 7.76
N LYS A 15 -17.40 -10.78 8.20
CA LYS A 15 -17.20 -12.10 8.79
C LYS A 15 -16.57 -13.08 7.80
N TYR A 16 -17.11 -13.14 6.58
CA TYR A 16 -16.57 -14.01 5.53
C TYR A 16 -15.13 -13.66 5.19
N THR A 17 -14.83 -12.38 4.95
CA THR A 17 -13.47 -11.94 4.61
C THR A 17 -12.52 -12.06 5.79
N TYR A 18 -13.00 -11.88 7.04
CA TYR A 18 -12.20 -12.19 8.23
C TYR A 18 -11.74 -13.65 8.20
N THR A 19 -12.64 -14.61 8.01
CA THR A 19 -12.25 -16.03 7.89
C THR A 19 -11.35 -16.28 6.68
N LEU A 20 -11.71 -15.73 5.50
CA LEU A 20 -10.96 -15.94 4.25
C LEU A 20 -9.48 -15.52 4.35
N PHE A 21 -9.18 -14.46 5.10
CA PHE A 21 -7.82 -13.92 5.28
C PHE A 21 -7.15 -14.35 6.58
N GLU A 22 -7.71 -15.33 7.31
CA GLU A 22 -7.15 -15.79 8.60
C GLU A 22 -5.71 -16.31 8.45
N ASN A 23 -5.45 -17.08 7.39
CA ASN A 23 -4.11 -17.58 7.09
C ASN A 23 -3.08 -16.46 6.92
N ILE A 24 -3.46 -15.32 6.32
CA ILE A 24 -2.60 -14.14 6.17
C ILE A 24 -2.32 -13.52 7.54
N ARG A 25 -3.34 -13.38 8.39
CA ARG A 25 -3.16 -12.79 9.73
C ARG A 25 -2.23 -13.62 10.60
N HIS A 26 -2.36 -14.94 10.59
CA HIS A 26 -1.45 -15.85 11.31
C HIS A 26 -0.03 -15.80 10.75
N LYS A 27 0.11 -15.87 9.42
CA LYS A 27 1.41 -15.95 8.74
C LYS A 27 2.20 -14.65 8.79
N PHE A 28 1.54 -13.48 8.72
CA PHE A 28 2.18 -12.16 8.63
C PHE A 28 1.96 -11.31 9.89
N ASN A 29 2.01 -11.94 11.08
CA ASN A 29 1.74 -11.28 12.35
C ASN A 29 2.92 -10.49 12.93
N GLY A 30 4.17 -10.90 12.66
CA GLY A 30 5.38 -10.29 13.24
C GLY A 30 5.68 -8.85 12.78
N ALA A 31 6.67 -8.19 13.42
CA ALA A 31 7.35 -7.03 12.84
C ALA A 31 7.68 -7.38 11.39
N ALA A 32 7.42 -6.48 10.42
CA ALA A 32 7.52 -6.78 8.99
C ALA A 32 8.82 -7.53 8.69
N ILE A 33 8.78 -8.87 8.72
CA ILE A 33 9.95 -9.71 8.50
C ILE A 33 10.12 -9.58 7.01
N GLU A 34 10.98 -8.63 6.70
CA GLU A 34 11.67 -8.38 5.46
C GLU A 34 11.33 -9.47 4.45
N ARG A 35 10.57 -9.08 3.43
CA ARG A 35 10.90 -9.50 2.07
C ARG A 35 11.24 -11.00 2.00
N GLY A 36 10.19 -11.77 2.32
CA GLY A 36 9.91 -13.20 2.15
C GLY A 36 10.75 -14.25 2.88
N GLY A 37 10.56 -14.23 4.19
CA GLY A 37 10.75 -15.41 5.06
C GLY A 37 9.64 -16.48 4.99
N TYR A 38 8.63 -16.34 4.11
CA TYR A 38 7.50 -17.28 4.05
C TYR A 38 7.26 -17.84 2.65
N GLU A 39 7.14 -19.16 2.55
CA GLU A 39 6.78 -19.89 1.34
C GLU A 39 5.38 -19.51 0.87
N ARG A 40 5.26 -19.06 -0.38
CA ARG A 40 3.99 -18.67 -1.00
C ARG A 40 3.70 -19.65 -2.14
N THR A 41 2.44 -19.94 -2.41
CA THR A 41 2.04 -20.98 -3.36
C THR A 41 1.18 -20.38 -4.46
N GLY A 42 1.52 -20.68 -5.73
CA GLY A 42 0.74 -20.30 -6.91
C GLY A 42 1.21 -19.01 -7.60
N VAL A 43 0.89 -18.88 -8.90
CA VAL A 43 1.26 -17.73 -9.75
C VAL A 43 0.10 -16.75 -9.83
N THR A 44 0.32 -15.49 -9.47
CA THR A 44 -0.69 -14.43 -9.65
C THR A 44 -1.03 -14.27 -11.14
N SER A 45 -2.29 -14.46 -11.50
CA SER A 45 -2.78 -14.46 -12.90
C SER A 45 -2.43 -13.18 -13.68
N MET A 46 -2.35 -12.03 -13.00
CA MET A 46 -1.96 -10.75 -13.58
C MET A 46 -0.52 -10.70 -14.09
N TYR A 47 0.39 -11.53 -13.56
CA TYR A 47 1.81 -11.49 -13.92
C TYR A 47 2.06 -12.04 -15.34
N VAL A 48 1.48 -13.20 -15.64
CA VAL A 48 1.54 -13.85 -16.96
C VAL A 48 1.10 -12.88 -18.05
N ARG A 49 0.06 -12.10 -17.77
CA ARG A 49 -0.53 -11.14 -18.70
C ARG A 49 0.29 -9.84 -18.86
N LYS A 50 1.09 -9.46 -17.86
CA LYS A 50 1.74 -8.13 -17.80
C LYS A 50 3.23 -8.15 -18.13
N PHE A 51 3.91 -9.27 -17.84
CA PHE A 51 5.35 -9.39 -18.05
C PHE A 51 5.76 -10.50 -19.02
N GLY A 52 4.92 -11.52 -19.26
CA GLY A 52 5.12 -12.54 -20.30
C GLY A 52 6.59 -12.94 -20.50
N GLU A 53 7.04 -12.97 -21.76
CA GLU A 53 8.41 -13.32 -22.15
C GLU A 53 9.50 -12.34 -21.63
N LYS A 54 9.15 -11.11 -21.22
CA LYS A 54 10.12 -10.12 -20.72
C LYS A 54 10.63 -10.43 -19.32
N ALA A 55 9.93 -11.25 -18.54
CA ALA A 55 10.40 -11.69 -17.23
C ALA A 55 11.74 -12.43 -17.32
N TYR A 56 11.93 -13.28 -18.34
CA TYR A 56 13.14 -14.08 -18.52
C TYR A 56 14.42 -13.25 -18.68
N ALA A 57 14.34 -12.05 -19.26
CA ALA A 57 15.50 -11.17 -19.45
C ALA A 57 16.05 -10.59 -18.13
N PHE A 58 15.23 -10.44 -17.09
CA PHE A 58 15.64 -9.92 -15.78
C PHE A 58 15.92 -11.03 -14.76
N LEU A 59 15.41 -12.25 -15.01
CA LEU A 59 15.50 -13.36 -14.06
C LEU A 59 16.83 -14.14 -14.13
N GLY A 60 17.59 -14.04 -15.23
CA GLY A 60 18.94 -14.61 -15.37
C GLY A 60 18.99 -16.14 -15.22
N ASP A 61 20.09 -16.68 -14.67
CA ASP A 61 20.36 -18.12 -14.46
C ASP A 61 19.50 -18.79 -13.35
N ALA A 62 18.41 -18.17 -12.92
CA ALA A 62 17.55 -18.73 -11.87
C ALA A 62 16.90 -20.03 -12.35
N LYS A 63 17.34 -21.18 -11.81
CA LYS A 63 16.89 -22.53 -12.20
C LYS A 63 15.38 -22.75 -12.03
N LYS A 64 14.75 -22.01 -11.12
CA LYS A 64 13.29 -21.88 -10.96
C LYS A 64 13.00 -20.43 -10.54
N CYS A 65 12.21 -19.71 -11.33
CA CYS A 65 11.54 -18.50 -10.87
C CYS A 65 10.08 -18.87 -10.60
N THR A 66 9.67 -18.77 -9.34
CA THR A 66 8.26 -18.93 -8.95
C THR A 66 7.72 -17.54 -8.65
N VAL A 67 6.74 -17.10 -9.42
CA VAL A 67 5.95 -15.93 -9.03
C VAL A 67 5.03 -16.43 -7.95
N GLU A 68 5.22 -16.01 -6.72
CA GLU A 68 4.43 -16.52 -5.61
C GLU A 68 3.46 -15.45 -5.12
N SER A 69 2.17 -15.69 -5.35
CA SER A 69 1.13 -14.82 -4.82
C SER A 69 1.07 -14.94 -3.30
N SER A 70 1.03 -13.80 -2.60
CA SER A 70 0.70 -13.80 -1.18
C SER A 70 -0.74 -14.20 -0.91
N PHE A 71 -1.61 -14.06 -1.92
CA PHE A 71 -3.05 -14.25 -1.83
C PHE A 71 -3.52 -15.39 -2.74
N THR A 72 -4.52 -16.16 -2.30
CA THR A 72 -5.13 -17.22 -3.11
C THR A 72 -6.00 -16.65 -4.23
N GLU A 73 -6.35 -17.47 -5.23
CA GLU A 73 -7.28 -17.06 -6.30
C GLU A 73 -8.64 -16.60 -5.76
N GLU A 74 -9.11 -17.19 -4.65
CA GLU A 74 -10.35 -16.78 -3.97
C GLU A 74 -10.21 -15.40 -3.29
N GLN A 75 -9.01 -15.03 -2.84
CA GLN A 75 -8.72 -13.75 -2.19
C GLN A 75 -8.53 -12.60 -3.19
N GLU A 76 -8.05 -12.87 -4.41
CA GLU A 76 -7.71 -11.86 -5.42
C GLU A 76 -8.86 -10.89 -5.78
N PRO A 77 -10.12 -11.34 -6.01
CA PRO A 77 -11.22 -10.43 -6.35
C PRO A 77 -11.48 -9.38 -5.27
N TYR A 78 -11.44 -9.78 -4.00
CA TYR A 78 -11.65 -8.89 -2.85
C TYR A 78 -10.54 -7.85 -2.74
N ILE A 79 -9.28 -8.26 -2.92
CA ILE A 79 -8.13 -7.35 -2.93
C ILE A 79 -8.28 -6.32 -4.06
N ASN A 80 -8.60 -6.75 -5.27
CA ASN A 80 -8.74 -5.87 -6.42
C ASN A 80 -9.91 -4.88 -6.27
N GLU A 81 -11.03 -5.34 -5.71
CA GLU A 81 -12.17 -4.48 -5.39
C GLU A 81 -11.79 -3.41 -4.37
N THR A 82 -11.18 -3.81 -3.24
CA THR A 82 -10.73 -2.90 -2.18
C THR A 82 -9.71 -1.89 -2.70
N LEU A 83 -8.71 -2.31 -3.49
CA LEU A 83 -7.73 -1.38 -4.05
C LEU A 83 -8.33 -0.41 -5.07
N SER A 84 -9.28 -0.87 -5.88
CA SER A 84 -10.00 0.00 -6.82
C SER A 84 -10.85 1.03 -6.07
N SER A 85 -11.52 0.60 -4.99
CA SER A 85 -12.29 1.47 -4.11
C SER A 85 -11.38 2.50 -3.41
N LEU A 86 -10.28 2.05 -2.81
CA LEU A 86 -9.30 2.92 -2.16
C LEU A 86 -8.68 3.93 -3.14
N THR A 87 -8.42 3.52 -4.39
CA THR A 87 -7.96 4.43 -5.45
C THR A 87 -8.98 5.54 -5.70
N ALA A 88 -10.28 5.22 -5.73
CA ALA A 88 -11.34 6.21 -5.90
C ALA A 88 -11.44 7.20 -4.72
N PHE A 89 -11.10 6.77 -3.50
CA PHE A 89 -10.96 7.67 -2.34
C PHE A 89 -9.74 8.59 -2.49
N ILE A 90 -8.59 8.03 -2.87
CA ILE A 90 -7.34 8.79 -3.08
C ILE A 90 -7.55 9.94 -4.08
N VAL A 91 -8.25 9.69 -5.19
CA VAL A 91 -8.50 10.72 -6.22
C VAL A 91 -9.72 11.59 -5.95
N GLY A 92 -10.41 11.43 -4.81
CA GLY A 92 -11.55 12.26 -4.41
C GLY A 92 -12.89 11.92 -5.07
N GLN A 93 -13.03 10.79 -5.76
CA GLN A 93 -14.30 10.39 -6.40
C GLN A 93 -15.33 9.83 -5.41
N LYS A 94 -14.85 9.23 -4.31
CA LYS A 94 -15.70 8.61 -3.26
C LYS A 94 -15.44 9.18 -1.85
N ALA A 95 -14.56 10.17 -1.75
CA ALA A 95 -14.21 10.84 -0.49
C ALA A 95 -14.75 12.27 -0.51
N LYS A 96 -14.78 12.92 0.67
CA LYS A 96 -15.13 14.35 0.77
C LYS A 96 -14.19 15.27 -0.02
N CYS A 97 -12.93 14.88 -0.09
CA CYS A 97 -11.88 15.57 -0.83
C CYS A 97 -10.79 14.57 -1.24
N SER A 98 -10.04 14.94 -2.27
CA SER A 98 -8.89 14.21 -2.78
C SER A 98 -7.72 14.18 -1.80
N LEU A 99 -6.78 13.27 -2.02
CA LEU A 99 -5.52 13.26 -1.28
C LEU A 99 -4.74 14.57 -1.47
N ALA A 100 -4.78 15.16 -2.67
CA ALA A 100 -4.08 16.41 -2.93
C ALA A 100 -4.57 17.56 -2.02
N GLU A 101 -5.88 17.73 -1.92
CA GLU A 101 -6.50 18.76 -1.08
C GLU A 101 -6.15 18.58 0.41
N ARG A 102 -6.09 17.32 0.88
CA ARG A 102 -5.67 17.02 2.26
C ARG A 102 -4.21 17.41 2.50
N VAL A 103 -3.33 17.08 1.57
CA VAL A 103 -1.90 17.39 1.68
C VAL A 103 -1.69 18.90 1.74
N ILE A 104 -2.36 19.65 0.87
CA ILE A 104 -2.30 21.12 0.88
C ILE A 104 -2.78 21.66 2.23
N TYR A 105 -3.95 21.21 2.71
CA TYR A 105 -4.50 21.63 4.00
C TYR A 105 -3.52 21.37 5.17
N TYR A 106 -2.99 20.15 5.28
CA TYR A 106 -2.07 19.80 6.36
C TYR A 106 -0.75 20.56 6.26
N TYR A 107 -0.23 20.77 5.06
CA TYR A 107 0.98 21.55 4.86
C TYR A 107 0.79 22.97 5.38
N VAL A 108 -0.20 23.69 4.83
CA VAL A 108 -0.45 25.11 5.10
C VAL A 108 -0.76 25.37 6.58
N HIS A 109 -1.52 24.48 7.23
CA HIS A 109 -2.07 24.78 8.55
C HIS A 109 -1.37 24.10 9.73
N ARG A 110 -0.54 23.06 9.49
CA ARG A 110 -0.06 22.21 10.60
C ARG A 110 1.36 21.72 10.48
N THR A 111 1.86 21.49 9.27
CA THR A 111 3.07 20.69 9.07
C THR A 111 4.18 21.41 8.33
N ALA A 112 3.94 22.58 7.74
CA ALA A 112 5.00 23.41 7.17
C ALA A 112 6.15 23.61 8.19
N PRO A 113 7.42 23.51 7.77
CA PRO A 113 7.90 23.33 6.38
C PRO A 113 7.99 21.86 5.88
N TYR A 114 7.42 20.89 6.61
CA TYR A 114 7.60 19.45 6.37
C TYR A 114 6.50 18.85 5.47
N PHE A 115 6.74 18.78 4.15
CA PHE A 115 5.85 18.21 3.15
C PHE A 115 5.56 16.72 3.33
N ILE A 116 6.57 15.91 3.65
CA ILE A 116 6.35 14.47 3.84
C ILE A 116 5.44 14.22 5.06
N LEU A 117 5.52 15.05 6.11
CA LEU A 117 4.63 14.94 7.26
C LEU A 117 3.17 15.26 6.89
N ALA A 118 2.95 16.25 6.01
CA ALA A 118 1.63 16.53 5.44
C ALA A 118 1.07 15.31 4.69
N ILE A 119 1.91 14.63 3.90
CA ILE A 119 1.53 13.41 3.16
C ILE A 119 1.14 12.29 4.11
N LEU A 120 1.94 12.05 5.17
CA LEU A 120 1.64 11.02 6.16
C LEU A 120 0.30 11.28 6.86
N LYS A 121 0.09 12.50 7.37
CA LYS A 121 -1.17 12.87 8.04
C LYS A 121 -2.38 12.79 7.12
N SER A 122 -2.21 13.19 5.86
CA SER A 122 -3.26 13.05 4.85
C SER A 122 -3.61 11.60 4.55
N THR A 123 -2.60 10.72 4.55
CA THR A 123 -2.77 9.28 4.34
C THR A 123 -3.49 8.62 5.51
N GLU A 124 -3.11 8.97 6.75
CA GLU A 124 -3.78 8.51 7.97
C GLU A 124 -5.26 8.87 7.94
N GLU A 125 -5.58 10.14 7.66
CA GLU A 125 -6.96 10.61 7.64
C GLU A 125 -7.77 9.96 6.51
N MET A 126 -7.18 9.81 5.32
CA MET A 126 -7.83 9.16 4.18
C MET A 126 -8.14 7.69 4.46
N LEU A 127 -7.20 6.94 5.07
CA LEU A 127 -7.43 5.54 5.45
C LEU A 127 -8.51 5.41 6.53
N ASN A 128 -8.55 6.34 7.49
CA ASN A 128 -9.62 6.38 8.49
C ASN A 128 -10.98 6.65 7.83
N GLU A 129 -11.10 7.68 6.98
CA GLU A 129 -12.35 7.95 6.26
C GLU A 129 -12.78 6.76 5.39
N TYR A 130 -11.84 6.12 4.71
CA TYR A 130 -12.09 4.92 3.92
C TYR A 130 -12.75 3.83 4.76
N LEU A 131 -12.16 3.47 5.90
CA LEU A 131 -12.69 2.42 6.76
C LEU A 131 -13.99 2.80 7.47
N GLN A 132 -14.25 4.08 7.73
CA GLN A 132 -15.56 4.53 8.21
C GLN A 132 -16.65 4.41 7.14
N ALA A 133 -16.31 4.68 5.88
CA ALA A 133 -17.25 4.56 4.75
C ALA A 133 -17.40 3.13 4.23
N LYS A 134 -16.39 2.29 4.44
CA LYS A 134 -16.27 0.91 3.96
C LYS A 134 -15.79 -0.04 5.07
N PRO A 135 -16.54 -0.17 6.18
CA PRO A 135 -16.17 -1.05 7.28
C PRO A 135 -16.04 -2.52 6.83
N GLU A 136 -16.78 -2.94 5.81
CA GLU A 136 -16.73 -4.29 5.22
C GLU A 136 -15.35 -4.66 4.63
N ASP A 137 -14.50 -3.68 4.34
CA ASP A 137 -13.16 -3.90 3.77
C ASP A 137 -12.06 -4.02 4.84
N SER A 138 -12.41 -3.91 6.13
CA SER A 138 -11.42 -3.84 7.23
C SER A 138 -10.48 -5.06 7.26
N ALA A 139 -11.02 -6.28 7.13
CA ALA A 139 -10.22 -7.50 7.14
C ALA A 139 -9.31 -7.63 5.90
N ILE A 140 -9.78 -7.12 4.75
CA ILE A 140 -9.02 -7.13 3.49
C ILE A 140 -7.87 -6.11 3.59
N LEU A 141 -8.15 -4.91 4.10
CA LEU A 141 -7.14 -3.86 4.26
C LEU A 141 -6.05 -4.26 5.27
N ASP A 142 -6.42 -4.89 6.40
CA ASP A 142 -5.46 -5.48 7.33
C ASP A 142 -4.56 -6.52 6.63
N ALA A 143 -5.14 -7.42 5.83
CA ALA A 143 -4.38 -8.40 5.06
C ALA A 143 -3.40 -7.74 4.06
N ILE A 144 -3.83 -6.70 3.34
CA ILE A 144 -2.97 -5.92 2.43
C ILE A 144 -1.79 -5.32 3.20
N PHE A 145 -2.04 -4.64 4.32
CA PHE A 145 -1.01 -3.95 5.10
C PHE A 145 -0.06 -4.91 5.84
N ARG A 146 -0.52 -6.12 6.20
CA ARG A 146 0.33 -7.17 6.75
C ARG A 146 1.31 -7.76 5.73
N VAL A 147 0.86 -7.92 4.47
CA VAL A 147 1.67 -8.55 3.42
C VAL A 147 2.70 -7.58 2.82
N ALA A 148 2.27 -6.39 2.42
CA ALA A 148 3.13 -5.46 1.68
C ALA A 148 2.69 -3.98 1.75
N GLY A 149 1.48 -3.68 2.25
CA GLY A 149 0.93 -2.33 2.22
C GLY A 149 1.75 -1.32 3.04
N GLY A 150 2.23 -1.69 4.23
CA GLY A 150 3.08 -0.79 5.04
C GLY A 150 4.38 -0.40 4.33
N GLU A 151 5.05 -1.35 3.68
CA GLU A 151 6.26 -1.09 2.89
C GLU A 151 5.96 -0.31 1.60
N GLY A 152 4.90 -0.65 0.89
CA GLY A 152 4.52 0.06 -0.35
C GLY A 152 4.21 1.54 -0.10
N PHE A 153 3.47 1.84 0.97
CA PHE A 153 3.23 3.23 1.38
C PHE A 153 4.50 3.91 1.90
N ARG A 154 5.35 3.20 2.66
CA ARG A 154 6.69 3.71 3.05
C ARG A 154 7.49 4.13 1.81
N ASP A 155 7.57 3.27 0.80
CA ASP A 155 8.38 3.52 -0.39
C ASP A 155 7.80 4.66 -1.23
N LEU A 156 6.48 4.74 -1.39
CA LEU A 156 5.81 5.89 -1.99
C LEU A 156 6.18 7.20 -1.28
N ILE A 157 6.10 7.21 0.05
CA ILE A 157 6.34 8.41 0.87
C ILE A 157 7.83 8.77 0.94
N ARG A 158 8.74 7.78 1.07
CA ARG A 158 10.18 8.01 1.30
C ARG A 158 11.03 8.08 0.04
N ILE A 159 10.63 7.43 -1.05
CA ILE A 159 11.45 7.36 -2.27
C ILE A 159 10.92 8.31 -3.32
N TYR A 160 9.59 8.34 -3.52
CA TYR A 160 8.99 9.05 -4.66
C TYR A 160 8.49 10.45 -4.32
N SER A 161 7.87 10.63 -3.15
CA SER A 161 7.28 11.91 -2.76
C SER A 161 8.22 13.01 -2.21
N PRO A 162 9.39 12.74 -1.59
CA PRO A 162 10.18 13.80 -0.92
C PRO A 162 10.72 14.88 -1.85
N ARG A 163 10.93 14.53 -3.12
CA ARG A 163 11.54 15.41 -4.11
C ARG A 163 10.51 16.15 -4.96
N LEU A 164 9.21 16.01 -4.66
CA LEU A 164 8.16 16.60 -5.50
C LEU A 164 8.21 18.12 -5.47
N ILE A 165 8.35 18.74 -4.29
CA ILE A 165 8.47 20.20 -4.15
C ILE A 165 9.72 20.71 -4.87
N ASP A 166 10.89 20.12 -4.59
CA ASP A 166 12.15 20.45 -5.25
C ASP A 166 12.06 20.34 -6.78
N ALA A 167 11.43 19.29 -7.27
CA ALA A 167 11.27 19.06 -8.70
C ALA A 167 10.33 20.08 -9.34
N VAL A 168 9.22 20.44 -8.68
CA VAL A 168 8.31 21.49 -9.15
C VAL A 168 9.04 22.84 -9.20
N LEU A 169 9.73 23.23 -8.14
CA LEU A 169 10.52 24.47 -8.09
C LEU A 169 11.59 24.52 -9.18
N ALA A 170 12.23 23.38 -9.48
CA ALA A 170 13.23 23.27 -10.53
C ALA A 170 12.64 23.04 -11.94
N ASN A 171 11.31 23.03 -12.09
CA ASN A 171 10.60 22.67 -13.32
C ASN A 171 11.06 21.33 -13.94
N LYS A 172 11.27 20.32 -13.08
CA LYS A 172 11.71 18.96 -13.44
C LYS A 172 10.58 17.96 -13.21
N LYS A 173 10.55 16.91 -14.03
CA LYS A 173 9.66 15.77 -13.79
C LYS A 173 10.28 14.82 -12.77
N VAL A 174 9.51 14.42 -11.76
CA VAL A 174 9.86 13.30 -10.89
C VAL A 174 9.59 11.99 -11.63
N SER A 175 10.52 11.05 -11.52
CA SER A 175 10.34 9.70 -12.06
C SER A 175 9.14 9.05 -11.39
N GLN A 176 8.15 8.69 -12.20
CA GLN A 176 7.04 7.87 -11.76
C GLN A 176 7.55 6.48 -11.37
N PRO A 177 6.91 5.80 -10.40
CA PRO A 177 7.36 4.49 -10.00
C PRO A 177 7.25 3.56 -11.21
N ASN A 178 8.38 2.97 -11.60
CA ASN A 178 8.38 1.99 -12.67
C ASN A 178 7.61 0.75 -12.19
N THR A 179 7.09 -0.05 -13.12
CA THR A 179 6.51 -1.37 -12.84
C THR A 179 7.43 -2.24 -11.97
N LEU A 180 8.76 -2.09 -12.13
CA LEU A 180 9.79 -2.79 -11.34
C LEU A 180 9.95 -2.27 -9.90
N ALA A 181 9.45 -1.07 -9.57
CA ALA A 181 9.53 -0.53 -8.22
C ALA A 181 8.57 -1.19 -7.22
N PHE A 182 7.57 -1.92 -7.74
CA PHE A 182 6.55 -2.64 -6.96
C PHE A 182 6.58 -4.15 -7.22
N VAL A 183 7.60 -4.59 -7.94
CA VAL A 183 7.93 -5.97 -8.24
C VAL A 183 9.32 -6.15 -7.67
N ASP A 184 9.38 -6.45 -6.37
CA ASP A 184 10.65 -6.76 -5.77
C ASP A 184 10.92 -8.25 -5.93
N ILE A 185 12.05 -8.58 -6.54
CA ILE A 185 12.49 -9.94 -6.80
C ILE A 185 13.45 -10.29 -5.68
N HIS A 186 13.04 -11.22 -4.85
CA HIS A 186 13.81 -11.66 -3.71
C HIS A 186 14.44 -13.01 -3.97
N ASP A 187 15.64 -13.16 -3.44
CA ASP A 187 16.36 -14.42 -3.39
C ASP A 187 15.97 -15.17 -2.10
N ARG A 188 15.59 -16.44 -2.23
CA ARG A 188 15.41 -17.38 -1.11
C ARG A 188 16.14 -18.67 -1.40
N TYR A 189 16.80 -19.20 -0.37
CA TYR A 189 17.27 -20.57 -0.39
C TYR A 189 16.16 -21.51 0.07
N CYS A 190 15.71 -22.41 -0.80
CA CYS A 190 14.72 -23.44 -0.48
C CYS A 190 15.24 -24.84 -0.82
N LYS A 191 14.54 -25.88 -0.39
CA LYS A 191 14.85 -27.26 -0.75
C LYS A 191 14.05 -27.66 -2.00
N ASP A 192 14.71 -28.24 -2.99
CA ASP A 192 14.02 -28.84 -4.15
C ASP A 192 13.45 -30.23 -3.81
N ASP A 193 12.79 -30.86 -4.79
CA ASP A 193 12.17 -32.19 -4.67
C ASP A 193 13.18 -33.31 -4.33
N SER A 194 14.49 -33.03 -4.47
CA SER A 194 15.59 -33.93 -4.10
C SER A 194 16.20 -33.62 -2.74
N GLY A 195 15.68 -32.62 -2.02
CA GLY A 195 16.21 -32.15 -0.73
C GLY A 195 17.48 -31.27 -0.84
N LYS A 196 17.85 -30.86 -2.05
CA LYS A 196 19.01 -29.99 -2.29
C LYS A 196 18.62 -28.54 -2.09
N THR A 197 19.51 -27.77 -1.45
CA THR A 197 19.32 -26.31 -1.34
C THR A 197 19.52 -25.67 -2.70
N ILE A 198 18.50 -24.95 -3.18
CA ILE A 198 18.51 -24.17 -4.41
C ILE A 198 18.23 -22.71 -4.11
N LEU A 199 18.77 -21.81 -4.94
CA LEU A 199 18.38 -20.42 -4.98
C LEU A 199 17.08 -20.32 -5.81
N ALA A 200 16.00 -19.90 -5.18
CA ALA A 200 14.73 -19.56 -5.80
C ALA A 200 14.54 -18.05 -5.77
N LYS A 201 14.07 -17.50 -6.90
CA LYS A 201 13.65 -16.10 -6.98
C LYS A 201 12.14 -16.04 -6.87
N TYR A 202 11.62 -15.14 -6.03
CA TYR A 202 10.19 -14.90 -5.91
C TYR A 202 9.86 -13.41 -5.90
N GLU A 203 8.69 -13.09 -6.42
CA GLU A 203 8.18 -11.73 -6.54
C GLU A 203 7.22 -11.39 -5.41
N VAL A 204 7.46 -10.26 -4.74
CA VAL A 204 6.50 -9.70 -3.79
C VAL A 204 5.71 -8.60 -4.46
N TRP A 205 4.41 -8.88 -4.67
CA TRP A 205 3.50 -7.87 -5.17
C TRP A 205 3.24 -6.79 -4.11
N CYS A 206 3.68 -5.57 -4.42
CA CYS A 206 3.36 -4.34 -3.69
C CYS A 206 2.06 -3.73 -4.26
N PRO A 207 1.39 -2.81 -3.54
CA PRO A 207 0.01 -2.39 -3.83
C PRO A 207 -0.16 -2.02 -5.30
N GLY A 208 -1.23 -2.53 -5.90
CA GLY A 208 -1.43 -2.53 -7.35
C GLY A 208 -1.00 -1.22 -7.99
N ARG A 209 -0.05 -1.29 -8.95
CA ARG A 209 0.56 -0.16 -9.68
C ARG A 209 -0.38 1.02 -9.94
N THR A 210 -1.64 0.75 -10.25
CA THR A 210 -2.68 1.77 -10.45
C THR A 210 -2.88 2.66 -9.23
N LEU A 211 -3.04 2.07 -8.03
CA LEU A 211 -3.16 2.80 -6.77
C LEU A 211 -1.91 3.64 -6.50
N ALA A 212 -0.73 3.04 -6.65
CA ALA A 212 0.53 3.71 -6.40
C ALA A 212 0.75 4.94 -7.31
N ARG A 213 0.39 4.82 -8.60
CA ARG A 213 0.42 5.96 -9.54
C ARG A 213 -0.62 7.01 -9.20
N ALA A 214 -1.84 6.60 -8.83
CA ALA A 214 -2.88 7.54 -8.41
C ALA A 214 -2.44 8.33 -7.17
N TYR A 215 -1.86 7.65 -6.18
CA TYR A 215 -1.32 8.26 -4.97
C TYR A 215 -0.23 9.28 -5.29
N LEU A 216 0.80 8.88 -6.06
CA LEU A 216 1.89 9.81 -6.40
C LEU A 216 1.41 10.99 -7.24
N ASN A 217 0.49 10.77 -8.18
CA ASN A 217 -0.10 11.86 -8.96
C ASN A 217 -0.81 12.89 -8.07
N GLN A 218 -1.54 12.43 -7.04
CA GLN A 218 -2.17 13.35 -6.08
C GLN A 218 -1.13 14.11 -5.25
N CYS A 219 -0.06 13.46 -4.81
CA CYS A 219 1.05 14.15 -4.15
C CYS A 219 1.70 15.20 -5.08
N GLN A 220 1.83 14.90 -6.37
CA GLN A 220 2.38 15.83 -7.36
C GLN A 220 1.45 17.03 -7.61
N ILE A 221 0.13 16.80 -7.67
CA ILE A 221 -0.86 17.89 -7.76
C ILE A 221 -0.74 18.81 -6.54
N ALA A 222 -0.67 18.24 -5.34
CA ALA A 222 -0.48 19.02 -4.12
C ALA A 222 0.82 19.83 -4.13
N ALA A 223 1.93 19.22 -4.53
CA ALA A 223 3.22 19.92 -4.62
C ALA A 223 3.17 21.09 -5.61
N GLN A 224 2.56 20.89 -6.78
CA GLN A 224 2.37 21.93 -7.78
C GLN A 224 1.54 23.09 -7.22
N GLU A 225 0.41 22.78 -6.62
CA GLU A 225 -0.49 23.80 -6.07
C GLU A 225 0.13 24.56 -4.90
N LEU A 226 0.89 23.88 -4.03
CA LEU A 226 1.64 24.52 -2.97
C LEU A 226 2.64 25.53 -3.53
N VAL A 227 3.44 25.16 -4.53
CA VAL A 227 4.42 26.07 -5.14
C VAL A 227 3.74 27.23 -5.88
N ASP A 228 2.65 26.97 -6.59
CA ASP A 228 2.00 27.99 -7.42
C ASP A 228 1.19 29.02 -6.60
N LYS A 229 0.58 28.59 -5.49
CA LYS A 229 -0.41 29.40 -4.74
C LYS A 229 0.00 29.74 -3.31
N HIS A 230 1.03 29.10 -2.77
CA HIS A 230 1.47 29.28 -1.39
C HIS A 230 2.97 29.61 -1.36
N ASP A 231 3.38 30.41 -0.38
CA ASP A 231 4.80 30.68 -0.17
C ASP A 231 5.44 29.46 0.53
N VAL A 232 6.11 28.61 -0.25
CA VAL A 232 6.68 27.36 0.24
C VAL A 232 8.07 27.61 0.81
N SER A 233 8.19 27.67 2.13
CA SER A 233 9.46 27.44 2.82
C SER A 233 9.69 25.94 2.95
N PHE A 234 10.60 25.36 2.17
CA PHE A 234 10.90 23.93 2.17
C PHE A 234 12.13 23.62 3.05
N ALA A 235 12.00 22.69 3.99
CA ALA A 235 13.13 22.09 4.68
C ALA A 235 13.71 20.97 3.82
N ALA A 236 15.01 20.99 3.55
CA ALA A 236 15.64 20.03 2.65
C ALA A 236 15.33 18.59 3.09
N SER A 237 15.04 17.72 2.13
CA SER A 237 14.58 16.32 2.33
C SER A 237 15.30 15.53 3.44
N ILE A 238 16.59 15.77 3.67
CA ILE A 238 17.39 15.10 4.72
C ILE A 238 16.87 15.40 6.13
N GLU A 239 16.42 16.63 6.40
CA GLU A 239 15.88 17.05 7.70
C GLU A 239 14.44 16.56 7.90
N GLU A 240 13.64 16.48 6.84
CA GLU A 240 12.29 15.89 6.89
C GLU A 240 12.32 14.42 7.32
N PHE A 241 13.35 13.66 6.93
CA PHE A 241 13.47 12.25 7.31
C PHE A 241 13.72 12.03 8.80
N GLN A 242 14.23 13.04 9.53
CA GLN A 242 14.45 12.94 10.98
C GLN A 242 13.15 13.01 11.78
N VAL A 243 12.05 13.46 11.16
CA VAL A 243 10.73 13.62 11.80
C VAL A 243 9.90 12.33 11.73
N PHE A 244 10.35 11.31 10.99
CA PHE A 244 9.61 10.06 10.81
C PHE A 244 9.85 9.05 11.94
N PRO A 245 8.85 8.16 12.20
CA PRO A 245 9.12 6.93 12.93
C PRO A 245 10.27 6.19 12.26
N TYR A 246 11.22 5.68 13.06
CA TYR A 246 12.40 4.93 12.61
C TYR A 246 12.03 3.81 11.61
N GLU A 247 10.82 3.24 11.74
CA GLU A 247 10.26 2.23 10.84
C GLU A 247 8.84 2.57 10.35
N LEU A 248 8.73 3.45 9.36
CA LEU A 248 7.46 3.87 8.75
C LEU A 248 6.58 2.71 8.26
N SER A 249 7.16 1.59 7.83
CA SER A 249 6.39 0.40 7.43
C SER A 249 5.67 -0.26 8.61
N ILE A 250 6.33 -0.37 9.76
CA ILE A 250 5.72 -0.86 11.01
C ILE A 250 4.65 0.12 11.48
N TYR A 251 4.95 1.41 11.44
CA TYR A 251 4.00 2.46 11.81
C TYR A 251 2.70 2.35 11.01
N MET A 252 2.78 2.27 9.68
CA MET A 252 1.59 2.18 8.81
C MET A 252 0.78 0.89 9.06
N LYS A 253 1.46 -0.24 9.29
CA LYS A 253 0.79 -1.50 9.66
C LYS A 253 0.03 -1.34 10.99
N GLN A 254 0.70 -0.83 12.02
CA GLN A 254 0.09 -0.64 13.34
C GLN A 254 -1.06 0.37 13.31
N PHE A 255 -0.90 1.45 12.55
CA PHE A 255 -1.95 2.44 12.35
C PHE A 255 -3.21 1.80 11.76
N VAL A 256 -3.09 1.05 10.66
CA VAL A 256 -4.25 0.35 10.07
C VAL A 256 -4.85 -0.65 11.05
N GLN A 257 -4.04 -1.40 11.79
CA GLN A 257 -4.54 -2.31 12.83
C GLN A 257 -5.31 -1.58 13.94
N SER A 258 -4.88 -0.37 14.31
CA SER A 258 -5.56 0.47 15.30
C SER A 258 -6.91 0.98 14.80
N LEU A 259 -7.10 1.12 13.48
CA LEU A 259 -8.39 1.45 12.86
C LEU A 259 -9.29 0.22 12.71
N VAL A 260 -8.71 -0.91 12.31
CA VAL A 260 -9.44 -2.15 12.02
C VAL A 260 -9.97 -2.82 13.29
N SER A 261 -9.17 -2.89 14.36
CA SER A 261 -9.55 -3.65 15.56
C SER A 261 -10.83 -3.14 16.22
N PRO A 262 -11.03 -1.82 16.43
CA PRO A 262 -12.30 -1.31 16.96
C PRO A 262 -13.50 -1.56 16.03
N LEU A 263 -13.29 -1.55 14.71
CA LEU A 263 -14.34 -1.85 13.75
C LEU A 263 -14.76 -3.32 13.85
N LEU A 264 -13.82 -4.26 13.86
CA LEU A 264 -14.13 -5.68 14.04
C LEU A 264 -14.89 -5.93 15.34
N GLN A 265 -14.45 -5.32 16.45
CA GLN A 265 -15.13 -5.41 17.75
C GLN A 265 -16.55 -4.87 17.70
N ARG A 266 -16.79 -3.74 17.01
CA ARG A 266 -18.14 -3.17 16.83
C ARG A 266 -19.11 -4.15 16.17
N TYR A 267 -18.60 -5.04 15.31
CA TYR A 267 -19.38 -6.06 14.63
C TYR A 267 -19.34 -7.43 15.32
N GLY A 268 -18.77 -7.54 16.53
CA GLY A 268 -18.70 -8.80 17.28
C GLY A 268 -17.75 -9.83 16.64
N ILE A 269 -16.71 -9.37 15.94
CA ILE A 269 -15.68 -10.20 15.33
C ILE A 269 -14.38 -9.98 16.11
N SER A 270 -13.78 -11.06 16.62
CA SER A 270 -12.53 -11.09 17.39
C SER A 270 -11.56 -12.11 16.81
#